data_AF-A0A7Y6XPQ7-F1
#
_entry.id   AF-A0A7Y6XPQ7-F1
#
_cell.length_a   1.000
_cell.length_b   1.000
_cell.length_c   1.000
_cell.angle_alpha   90.00
_cell.angle_beta   90.00
_cell.angle_gamma   90.00
#
_symmetry.space_group_name_H-M   'P 1'
#
loop_
_entity.id
_entity.type
_entity.pdbx_description
1 polymer ?
#
loop_
_entity_poly.entity_id
_entity_poly.type
_entity_poly.pdbx_seq_one_letter_code
_entity_poly.pdbx_strand_id
1 'polypeptide(L)'
;IEKLEIPILVIAGSTDLQVTVEDAQRLQIANPNAELKVIDGMNHVLKNSSAETNENMASYSNPKLPLNTEFKASINSFFTKYLQ
;
A
#
# COMPACT_ATOMS: atom_id res chain seq x y z
N ILE A 1 -4.49 2.28 -15.27
CA ILE A 1 -3.09 2.76 -15.39
C ILE A 1 -2.36 2.30 -16.66
N GLU A 2 -3.07 1.67 -17.62
CA GLU A 2 -2.50 1.05 -18.83
C GLU A 2 -1.68 2.00 -19.72
N LYS A 3 -2.14 3.23 -19.93
CA LYS A 3 -1.51 4.20 -20.85
C LYS A 3 -0.31 4.96 -20.26
N LEU A 4 0.07 4.68 -19.02
CA LEU A 4 1.18 5.37 -18.35
C LEU A 4 2.50 4.72 -18.78
N GLU A 5 3.42 5.53 -19.31
CA GLU A 5 4.75 5.11 -19.79
C GLU A 5 5.89 5.44 -18.80
N ILE A 6 5.52 5.79 -17.57
CA ILE A 6 6.45 6.10 -16.48
C ILE A 6 6.55 4.92 -15.51
N PRO A 7 7.58 4.85 -14.65
CA PRO A 7 7.60 3.87 -13.55
C PRO A 7 6.40 4.02 -12.63
N ILE A 8 5.78 2.90 -12.24
CA ILE A 8 4.58 2.88 -11.37
C ILE A 8 4.82 1.90 -10.23
N LEU A 9 4.49 2.33 -9.01
CA LEU A 9 4.36 1.48 -7.84
C LEU A 9 2.92 1.53 -7.33
N VAL A 10 2.27 0.37 -7.24
CA VAL A 10 0.97 0.17 -6.61
C VAL A 10 1.21 -0.46 -5.24
N ILE A 11 0.72 0.17 -4.17
CA ILE A 11 0.83 -0.36 -2.81
C ILE A 11 -0.57 -0.63 -2.26
N ALA A 12 -0.77 -1.80 -1.65
CA ALA A 12 -2.00 -2.16 -0.97
C ALA A 12 -1.69 -2.74 0.43
N GLY A 13 -2.63 -2.56 1.36
CA GLY A 13 -2.57 -3.17 2.69
C GLY A 13 -3.50 -4.36 2.81
N SER A 14 -3.07 -5.46 3.44
CA SER A 14 -3.91 -6.66 3.60
C SER A 14 -5.06 -6.49 4.59
N THR A 15 -5.01 -5.46 5.45
CA THR A 15 -6.06 -5.12 6.41
C THR A 15 -6.75 -3.79 6.07
N ASP A 16 -6.63 -3.32 4.84
CA ASP A 16 -7.42 -2.16 4.39
C ASP A 16 -8.92 -2.55 4.33
N LEU A 17 -9.74 -1.78 5.05
CA LEU A 17 -11.19 -1.99 5.13
C LEU A 17 -11.96 -1.26 4.01
N GLN A 18 -11.32 -0.33 3.30
CA GLN A 18 -11.94 0.52 2.29
C GLN A 18 -11.66 0.05 0.87
N VAL A 19 -10.47 -0.51 0.62
CA VAL A 19 -10.02 -0.95 -0.71
C VAL A 19 -9.39 -2.34 -0.58
N THR A 20 -9.73 -3.26 -1.48
CA THR A 20 -9.24 -4.64 -1.40
C THR A 20 -7.91 -4.84 -2.13
N VAL A 21 -7.19 -5.92 -1.78
CA VAL A 21 -5.94 -6.30 -2.47
C VAL A 21 -6.21 -6.65 -3.95
N GLU A 22 -7.38 -7.21 -4.26
CA GLU A 22 -7.77 -7.54 -5.63
C GLU A 22 -7.85 -6.31 -6.53
N ASP A 23 -8.26 -5.16 -6.01
CA ASP A 23 -8.28 -3.92 -6.79
C ASP A 23 -6.87 -3.47 -7.17
N ALA A 24 -5.90 -3.62 -6.27
CA ALA A 24 -4.49 -3.35 -6.58
C ALA A 24 -3.91 -4.35 -7.60
N GLN A 25 -4.29 -5.63 -7.51
CA GLN A 25 -3.94 -6.64 -8.50
C GLN A 25 -4.52 -6.31 -9.88
N ARG A 26 -5.78 -5.84 -9.96
CA ARG A 26 -6.39 -5.39 -11.22
C ARG A 26 -5.62 -4.24 -11.85
N LEU A 27 -5.09 -3.31 -11.05
CA LEU A 27 -4.23 -2.23 -11.56
C LEU A 27 -2.94 -2.78 -12.18
N GLN A 28 -2.26 -3.72 -11.51
CA GLN A 28 -1.08 -4.40 -12.05
C GLN A 28 -1.39 -5.17 -13.34
N ILE A 29 -2.54 -5.88 -13.39
CA ILE A 29 -2.96 -6.60 -14.60
C ILE A 29 -3.18 -5.61 -15.77
N ALA A 30 -3.76 -4.45 -15.50
CA ALA A 30 -3.97 -3.41 -16.51
C ALA A 30 -2.67 -2.75 -16.99
N ASN A 31 -1.57 -2.84 -16.25
CA ASN A 31 -0.24 -2.44 -16.70
C ASN A 31 0.82 -3.35 -16.08
N PRO A 32 1.25 -4.42 -16.77
CA PRO A 32 2.21 -5.39 -16.23
C PRO A 32 3.58 -4.81 -15.87
N ASN A 33 3.90 -3.58 -16.31
CA ASN A 33 5.13 -2.88 -15.92
C ASN A 33 5.02 -2.21 -14.55
N ALA A 34 3.82 -2.13 -13.96
CA ALA A 34 3.63 -1.61 -12.62
C ALA A 34 4.14 -2.60 -11.57
N GLU A 35 4.95 -2.12 -10.63
CA GLU A 35 5.33 -2.88 -9.45
C GLU A 35 4.15 -2.94 -8.48
N LEU A 36 3.84 -4.14 -7.96
CA LEU A 36 2.81 -4.33 -6.95
C LEU A 36 3.45 -4.70 -5.61
N LYS A 37 3.10 -3.98 -4.55
CA LYS A 37 3.51 -4.28 -3.19
C LYS A 37 2.29 -4.40 -2.28
N VAL A 38 2.01 -5.63 -1.84
CA VAL A 38 1.04 -5.90 -0.78
C VAL A 38 1.78 -5.95 0.54
N ILE A 39 1.35 -5.12 1.50
CA ILE A 39 1.95 -5.02 2.83
C ILE A 39 1.01 -5.69 3.82
N ASP A 40 1.52 -6.72 4.47
CA ASP A 40 0.73 -7.47 5.43
C ASP A 40 0.46 -6.65 6.70
N GLY A 41 -0.77 -6.73 7.20
CA GLY A 41 -1.21 -6.02 8.41
C GLY A 41 -1.30 -4.50 8.23
N MET A 42 -1.14 -3.95 7.03
CA MET A 42 -1.31 -2.51 6.80
C MET A 42 -2.76 -2.18 6.44
N ASN A 43 -3.29 -1.11 7.01
CA ASN A 43 -4.61 -0.59 6.66
C ASN A 43 -4.55 0.66 5.78
N HIS A 44 -5.72 1.25 5.54
CA HIS A 44 -5.89 2.41 4.67
C HIS A 44 -5.07 3.65 5.08
N VAL A 45 -4.92 3.87 6.40
CA VAL A 45 -4.13 4.99 6.93
C VAL A 45 -2.64 4.68 7.03
N LEU A 46 -2.19 3.63 6.33
CA LEU A 46 -0.78 3.25 6.14
C LEU A 46 -0.09 2.83 7.44
N LYS A 47 -0.86 2.34 8.40
CA LYS A 47 -0.41 1.90 9.72
C LYS A 47 -0.60 0.40 9.87
N ASN A 48 0.15 -0.16 10.81
CA ASN A 48 -0.11 -1.53 11.26
C ASN A 48 -1.47 -1.61 11.96
N SER A 49 -2.21 -2.64 11.63
CA SER A 49 -3.53 -2.91 12.14
C SER A 49 -3.82 -4.40 12.16
N SER A 50 -4.64 -4.84 13.10
CA SER A 50 -5.19 -6.19 13.07
C SER A 50 -6.28 -6.33 11.99
N ALA A 51 -6.64 -7.58 11.69
CA ALA A 51 -7.76 -7.92 10.83
C ALA A 51 -9.12 -7.72 11.53
N GLU A 52 -9.13 -7.56 12.86
CA GLU A 52 -10.35 -7.28 13.62
C GLU A 52 -10.82 -5.85 13.35
N THR A 53 -12.01 -5.71 12.75
CA THR A 53 -12.53 -4.43 12.25
C THR A 53 -12.53 -3.33 13.31
N ASN A 54 -12.93 -3.63 14.55
CA ASN A 54 -13.02 -2.63 15.61
C ASN A 54 -11.63 -2.09 16.01
N GLU A 55 -10.64 -2.97 16.15
CA GLU A 55 -9.27 -2.58 16.47
C GLU A 55 -8.63 -1.80 15.31
N ASN A 56 -8.93 -2.21 14.07
CA ASN A 56 -8.48 -1.54 12.88
C ASN A 56 -9.00 -0.11 12.78
N MET A 57 -10.31 0.06 12.98
CA MET A 57 -10.95 1.38 12.98
C MET A 57 -10.38 2.30 14.07
N ALA A 58 -9.97 1.77 15.23
CA ALA A 58 -9.35 2.57 16.27
C ALA A 58 -8.04 3.25 15.81
N SER A 59 -7.28 2.60 14.92
CA SER A 59 -6.00 3.14 14.41
C SER A 59 -6.14 4.40 13.53
N TYR A 60 -7.31 4.62 12.93
CA TYR A 60 -7.59 5.79 12.08
C TYR A 60 -7.54 7.10 12.87
N SER A 61 -7.98 7.06 14.12
CA SER A 61 -8.04 8.23 15.00
C SER A 61 -6.81 8.43 15.87
N ASN A 62 -5.85 7.49 15.86
CA ASN A 62 -4.68 7.52 16.72
C ASN A 62 -3.43 8.10 16.01
N PRO A 63 -3.08 9.38 16.22
CA PRO A 63 -1.94 10.02 15.55
C PRO A 63 -0.58 9.53 16.08
N LYS A 64 -0.53 8.83 17.22
CA LYS A 64 0.73 8.36 17.82
C LYS A 64 1.25 7.08 17.17
N LEU A 65 0.41 6.38 16.41
CA LEU A 65 0.83 5.18 15.68
C LEU A 65 1.73 5.57 14.50
N PRO A 66 2.94 5.00 14.40
CA PRO A 66 3.83 5.28 13.28
C PRO A 66 3.30 4.66 11.99
N LEU A 67 3.73 5.22 10.86
CA LEU A 67 3.56 4.57 9.56
C LEU A 67 4.26 3.22 9.54
N ASN A 68 3.66 2.26 8.83
CA ASN A 68 4.22 0.94 8.61
C ASN A 68 5.66 1.06 8.04
N THR A 69 6.59 0.26 8.58
CA THR A 69 8.01 0.35 8.24
C THR A 69 8.31 -0.15 6.83
N GLU A 70 7.63 -1.20 6.40
CA GLU A 70 7.74 -1.76 5.05
C GLU A 70 7.18 -0.80 4.00
N PHE A 71 6.11 -0.07 4.32
CA PHE A 71 5.57 1.00 3.46
C PHE A 71 6.64 2.07 3.18
N LYS A 72 7.26 2.60 4.23
CA LYS A 72 8.34 3.60 4.11
C LYS A 72 9.52 3.04 3.30
N ALA A 73 9.93 1.81 3.57
CA ALA A 73 11.03 1.15 2.87
C ALA A 73 10.73 0.94 1.38
N SER A 74 9.48 0.59 1.04
CA SER A 74 9.05 0.34 -0.35
C SER A 74 9.09 1.63 -1.18
N ILE A 75 8.59 2.73 -0.63
CA ILE A 75 8.66 4.05 -1.30
C ILE A 75 10.11 4.49 -1.51
N ASN A 76 10.94 4.41 -0.46
CA ASN A 76 12.34 4.82 -0.54
C ASN A 76 13.10 3.99 -1.58
N SER A 77 12.86 2.67 -1.62
CA SER A 77 13.46 1.78 -2.61
C SER A 77 13.05 2.16 -4.03
N PHE A 78 11.76 2.46 -4.24
CA PHE A 78 11.25 2.85 -5.56
C PHE A 78 11.85 4.18 -6.04
N PHE A 79 11.91 5.19 -5.18
CA PHE A 79 12.56 6.46 -5.53
C PHE A 79 14.05 6.27 -5.80
N THR A 80 14.76 5.51 -4.96
CA THR A 80 16.19 5.24 -5.17
C THR A 80 16.45 4.53 -6.50
N LYS A 81 15.51 3.69 -6.96
CA LYS A 81 15.61 2.95 -8.21
C LYS A 81 15.35 3.82 -9.45
N TYR A 82 14.46 4.81 -9.38
CA TYR A 82 13.96 5.53 -10.56
C TYR A 82 14.22 7.03 -10.60
N LEU A 83 14.73 7.65 -9.52
CA LEU A 83 15.03 9.09 -9.44
C LEU A 83 16.53 9.40 -9.38
N GLN A 84 17.40 8.50 -9.84
CA GLN A 84 18.83 8.79 -9.97
C GLN A 84 19.14 9.64 -11.20
#